data_AF-A0A1G8WAV6-F1
#
_entry.id   AF-A0A1G8WAV6-F1
#
_cell.length_a   1.000
_cell.length_b   1.000
_cell.length_c   1.000
_cell.angle_alpha   90.00
_cell.angle_beta   90.00
_cell.angle_gamma   90.00
#
_symmetry.space_group_name_H-M   'P 1'
#
loop_
_entity.id
_entity.type
_entity.pdbx_description
1 polymer ?
#
loop_
_entity_poly.entity_id
_entity_poly.type
_entity_poly.pdbx_seq_one_letter_code
_entity_poly.pdbx_strand_id
1 'polypeptide(L)' 'MFVKINGERHDLWRAVDHEGEVLESSVTKKRDKKAALKFLKKTIRRYGQPEAIVTD' A
#
# COMPACT_ATOMS: atom_id res chain seq x y z
N MET A 1 -4.66 6.11 -3.99
CA MET A 1 -6.14 6.00 -3.97
C MET A 1 -6.67 6.42 -2.61
N PHE A 2 -7.97 6.73 -2.47
CA PHE A 2 -8.58 7.02 -1.17
C PHE A 2 -9.88 6.22 -0.98
N VAL A 3 -10.23 5.96 0.26
CA VAL A 3 -11.50 5.36 0.68
C VAL A 3 -12.20 6.29 1.67
N LYS A 4 -13.54 6.23 1.73
CA LYS A 4 -14.33 7.00 2.69
C LYS A 4 -14.74 6.08 3.84
N ILE A 5 -14.32 6.39 5.05
CA ILE A 5 -14.67 5.63 6.27
C ILE A 5 -15.33 6.63 7.23
N ASN A 6 -16.56 6.35 7.65
CA ASN A 6 -17.34 7.20 8.56
C ASN A 6 -17.43 8.68 8.13
N GLY A 7 -17.52 8.95 6.82
CA GLY A 7 -17.59 10.32 6.32
C GLY A 7 -16.23 10.97 6.01
N GLU A 8 -15.13 10.43 6.52
CA GLU A 8 -13.78 10.96 6.36
C GLU A 8 -13.03 10.28 5.20
N ARG A 9 -12.17 11.02 4.49
CA ARG A 9 -11.28 10.46 3.47
C ARG A 9 -10.02 9.89 4.13
N HIS A 10 -9.65 8.69 3.74
CA HIS A 10 -8.43 8.01 4.14
C HIS A 10 -7.64 7.54 2.92
N ASP A 11 -6.32 7.51 3.04
CA ASP A 11 -5.44 7.01 1.99
C ASP A 11 -5.37 5.49 2.02
N LEU A 12 -5.60 4.89 0.84
CA LEU A 12 -5.48 3.46 0.62
C LEU A 12 -4.15 3.16 -0.06
N TRP A 13 -3.34 2.33 0.61
CA TRP A 13 -2.14 1.72 0.08
C TRP A 13 -2.49 0.31 -0.40
N ARG A 14 -2.08 -0.04 -1.61
CA ARG A 14 -2.30 -1.36 -2.19
C ARG A 14 -1.05 -1.79 -2.95
N ALA A 15 -0.62 -3.02 -2.71
CA ALA A 15 0.43 -3.69 -3.45
C ALA A 15 -0.25 -4.78 -4.29
N VAL A 16 0.03 -4.77 -5.58
CA VAL A 16 -0.51 -5.71 -6.55
C VAL A 16 0.66 -6.29 -7.31
N ASP A 17 0.65 -7.59 -7.57
CA ASP A 17 1.67 -8.20 -8.42
C ASP A 17 1.36 -8.03 -9.92
N HIS A 18 2.18 -8.66 -10.75
CA HIS A 18 2.09 -8.59 -12.21
C HIS A 18 0.91 -9.38 -12.79
N GLU A 19 0.33 -10.32 -12.05
CA GLU A 19 -0.85 -11.08 -12.44
C GLU A 19 -2.15 -10.37 -12.01
N GLY A 20 -2.04 -9.32 -11.21
CA GLY A 20 -3.16 -8.53 -10.70
C GLY A 20 -3.64 -8.97 -9.32
N GLU A 21 -2.92 -9.88 -8.64
CA GLU A 21 -3.26 -10.30 -7.28
C GLU A 21 -2.91 -9.22 -6.26
N VAL A 22 -3.84 -8.94 -5.35
CA VAL A 22 -3.60 -7.99 -4.26
C VAL A 22 -2.83 -8.67 -3.13
N LEU A 23 -1.54 -8.39 -3.05
CA LEU A 23 -0.66 -8.93 -2.00
C LEU A 23 -0.91 -8.28 -0.63
N GLU A 24 -1.08 -6.96 -0.57
CA GLU A 24 -1.23 -6.26 0.71
C GLU A 24 -2.07 -4.99 0.55
N SER A 25 -2.81 -4.65 1.59
CA SER A 25 -3.59 -3.41 1.63
C SER A 25 -3.57 -2.79 3.03
N SER A 26 -3.52 -1.46 3.09
CA SER A 26 -3.63 -0.75 4.37
C SER A 26 -4.25 0.61 4.19
N VAL A 27 -4.91 1.10 5.24
CA VAL A 27 -5.55 2.41 5.24
C VAL A 27 -4.89 3.31 6.27
N THR A 28 -4.57 4.55 5.89
CA THR A 28 -4.04 5.57 6.80
C THR A 28 -4.82 6.87 6.71
N LYS A 29 -4.87 7.64 7.80
CA LYS A 29 -5.55 8.95 7.79
C LYS A 29 -4.88 9.97 6.88
N LYS A 30 -3.58 9.83 6.63
CA LYS A 30 -2.77 10.73 5.78
C LYS A 30 -1.82 9.92 4.91
N ARG A 31 -1.53 10.42 3.71
CA ARG A 31 -0.46 9.96 2.83
C ARG A 31 0.85 10.60 3.29
N ASP A 32 1.67 9.85 4.02
CA ASP A 32 2.98 10.31 4.47
C ASP A 32 4.08 9.28 4.20
N LYS A 33 5.33 9.74 4.21
CA LYS A 33 6.51 8.91 3.95
C LYS A 33 6.65 7.75 4.95
N LYS A 34 6.23 7.95 6.20
CA LYS A 34 6.35 6.93 7.25
C LYS A 34 5.40 5.78 7.00
N ALA A 35 4.15 6.08 6.63
CA ALA A 35 3.14 5.11 6.22
C ALA A 35 3.59 4.34 4.98
N ALA A 36 4.08 5.04 3.94
CA ALA A 36 4.59 4.42 2.72
C ALA A 36 5.72 3.41 3.02
N LEU A 37 6.73 3.83 3.78
CA LEU A 37 7.86 2.97 4.13
C LEU A 37 7.44 1.78 4.99
N LYS A 38 6.52 1.98 5.95
CA LYS A 38 5.99 0.90 6.76
C LYS A 38 5.24 -0.13 5.91
N PHE A 39 4.42 0.35 4.98
CA PHE A 39 3.68 -0.48 4.04
C PHE A 39 4.64 -1.31 3.18
N LEU A 40 5.58 -0.67 2.48
CA LEU A 40 6.55 -1.36 1.63
C LEU A 40 7.40 -2.39 2.39
N LYS A 41 7.91 -2.03 3.58
CA LYS A 41 8.68 -2.97 4.40
C LYS A 41 7.85 -4.18 4.83
N LYS A 42 6.57 -3.99 5.18
CA LYS A 42 5.66 -5.09 5.53
C LYS A 42 5.45 -6.02 4.33
N THR A 43 5.16 -5.44 3.16
CA THR A 43 4.92 -6.19 1.92
C THR A 43 6.17 -6.99 1.53
N ILE A 44 7.34 -6.35 1.44
CA ILE A 44 8.59 -7.02 1.05
C ILE A 44 8.97 -8.12 2.04
N ARG A 45 8.79 -7.88 3.34
CA ARG A 45 9.07 -8.91 4.36
C ARG A 45 8.18 -10.15 4.19
N ARG A 46 6.94 -9.98 3.72
CA ARG A 46 5.96 -11.07 3.58
C ARG A 46 6.06 -11.79 2.25
N TYR A 47 6.30 -11.07 1.16
CA TYR A 47 6.23 -11.60 -0.21
C TYR A 47 7.58 -11.68 -0.91
N GLY A 48 8.66 -11.25 -0.24
CA GLY A 48 10.00 -11.24 -0.81
C GLY A 48 10.36 -9.90 -1.49
N GLN A 49 11.62 -9.80 -1.91
CA GLN A 49 12.14 -8.64 -2.61
C GLN A 49 11.65 -8.64 -4.06
N PRO A 50 10.89 -7.63 -4.50
CA PRO A 50 10.52 -7.51 -5.91
C PRO A 50 11.72 -7.03 -6.74
N GLU A 51 11.73 -7.40 -8.02
CA GLU A 51 12.71 -6.91 -8.99
C GLU A 51 12.52 -5.41 -9.27
N ALA A 52 11.27 -4.96 -9.36
CA ALA A 52 10.90 -3.57 -9.59
C ALA A 52 9.66 -3.20 -8.78
N ILE A 53 9.58 -1.93 -8.38
CA ILE A 53 8.38 -1.33 -7.76
C ILE A 53 7.95 -0.19 -8.67
N VAL A 54 6.70 -0.21 -9.10
CA VAL A 54 6.09 0.83 -9.93
C VAL A 54 5.03 1.56 -9.10
N THR A 55 5.08 2.90 -9.07
CA THR A 55 4.11 3.76 -8.36
C THR A 55 3.70 4.93 -9.25
N ASP A 56 2.49 5.47 -9.03
CA ASP A 56 2.04 6.78 -9.56
C ASP A 56 2.80 7.98 -8.97
#